data_AF-A0A2N6Q2I9-F1
#
_entry.id   AF-A0A2N6Q2I9-F1
#
_cell.length_a   1.000
_cell.length_b   1.000
_cell.length_c   1.000
_cell.angle_alpha   90.00
_cell.angle_beta   90.00
_cell.angle_gamma   90.00
#
_symmetry.space_group_name_H-M   'P 1'
#
loop_
_entity.id
_entity.type
_entity.pdbx_description
1 polymer ?
#
loop_
_entity_poly.entity_id
_entity_poly.type
_entity_poly.pdbx_seq_one_letter_code
_entity_poly.pdbx_strand_id
1 'polypeptide(L)'
;MRGRESFAEVSIHVIKLLLILSSVSLLQDSKKKSLLVFDDIVTSMDNSYRSFLYRYIQNEFNDFQIIILTHSTSFFNLCEHWINEKDKSNQWVIQGIYEYGGRHKIYTKGRLSTENIKKKIDENEDITTLGNETRQLFEMLVQQFCMLTMIGAKEETDKLISEISKNEQNGSFYITEQDIQTSTDLLKSIRNLLSNCPADQQLSKIKQKIDTFDNKKTNRLSSWLDEMKMYQKSTLHQASHGHTGLPDISSSEIKASLQVLSQLESAIKKMKIGKIQV
;
A
#
# COMPACT_ATOMS: atom_id res chain seq x y z
N MET A 1 -42.35 -31.70 3.60
CA MET A 1 -41.39 -31.04 2.70
C MET A 1 -40.18 -30.64 3.52
N ARG A 2 -39.02 -31.25 3.27
CA ARG A 2 -37.77 -30.97 4.00
C ARG A 2 -37.28 -29.55 3.69
N GLY A 3 -37.01 -28.78 4.74
CA GLY A 3 -36.43 -27.44 4.64
C GLY A 3 -35.08 -27.50 3.94
N ARG A 4 -34.89 -26.65 2.93
CA ARG A 4 -33.56 -26.37 2.40
C ARG A 4 -32.87 -25.45 3.41
N GLU A 5 -31.99 -26.01 4.21
CA GLU A 5 -30.98 -25.22 4.92
C GLU A 5 -30.05 -24.65 3.85
N SER A 6 -30.25 -23.38 3.48
CA SER A 6 -29.29 -22.68 2.63
C SER A 6 -28.06 -22.38 3.48
N PHE A 7 -26.97 -23.11 3.26
CA PHE A 7 -25.67 -22.72 3.83
C PHE A 7 -25.35 -21.29 3.41
N ALA A 8 -24.85 -20.48 4.34
CA ALA A 8 -24.33 -19.15 4.02
C ALA A 8 -23.22 -19.30 2.96
N GLU A 9 -23.17 -18.37 2.00
CA GLU A 9 -22.25 -18.39 0.86
C GLU A 9 -20.78 -18.55 1.29
N VAL A 10 -20.40 -17.87 2.38
CA VAL A 10 -19.06 -17.98 2.99
C VAL A 10 -18.75 -19.40 3.44
N SER A 11 -19.71 -20.09 4.07
CA SER A 11 -19.54 -21.46 4.53
C SER A 11 -19.31 -22.42 3.35
N ILE A 12 -20.06 -22.23 2.25
CA ILE A 12 -19.89 -23.02 1.03
C ILE A 12 -18.50 -22.77 0.43
N HIS A 13 -18.06 -21.51 0.38
CA HIS A 13 -16.73 -21.14 -0.11
C HIS A 13 -15.64 -21.83 0.72
N VAL A 14 -15.69 -21.70 2.05
CA VAL A 14 -14.70 -22.29 2.96
C VAL A 14 -14.66 -23.81 2.83
N ILE A 15 -15.82 -24.48 2.78
CA ILE A 15 -15.87 -25.94 2.61
C ILE A 15 -15.21 -26.36 1.30
N LYS A 16 -15.52 -25.69 0.18
CA LYS A 16 -14.89 -25.98 -1.12
C LYS A 16 -13.37 -25.81 -1.06
N LEU A 17 -12.91 -24.70 -0.48
CA LEU A 17 -11.49 -24.42 -0.35
C LEU A 17 -10.77 -25.47 0.51
N LEU A 18 -11.35 -25.86 1.64
CA LEU A 18 -10.79 -26.90 2.51
C LEU A 18 -10.74 -28.27 1.82
N LEU A 19 -11.77 -28.64 1.05
CA LEU A 19 -11.77 -29.87 0.26
C LEU A 19 -10.66 -29.89 -0.79
N ILE A 20 -10.47 -28.77 -1.49
CA ILE A 20 -9.39 -28.61 -2.48
C ILE A 20 -8.03 -28.72 -1.79
N LEU A 21 -7.81 -27.97 -0.70
CA LEU A 21 -6.55 -27.96 0.03
C LEU A 21 -6.22 -29.32 0.64
N SER A 22 -7.22 -29.99 1.21
CA SER A 22 -7.06 -31.36 1.74
C SER A 22 -6.68 -32.33 0.62
N SER A 23 -7.28 -32.19 -0.56
CA SER A 23 -6.93 -33.01 -1.73
C SER A 23 -5.50 -32.75 -2.20
N VAL A 24 -5.07 -31.48 -2.22
CA VAL A 24 -3.69 -31.10 -2.57
C VAL A 24 -2.68 -31.71 -1.59
N SER A 25 -2.96 -31.65 -0.29
CA SER A 25 -2.11 -32.25 0.74
C SER A 25 -2.01 -33.77 0.59
N LEU A 26 -3.14 -34.45 0.35
CA LEU A 26 -3.17 -35.91 0.16
C LEU A 26 -2.46 -36.39 -1.11
N LEU A 27 -2.52 -35.60 -2.18
CA LEU A 27 -1.97 -35.96 -3.49
C LEU A 27 -0.53 -35.46 -3.70
N GLN A 28 0.08 -34.86 -2.67
CA GLN A 28 1.42 -34.33 -2.75
C GLN A 28 2.45 -35.44 -3.00
N ASP A 29 3.27 -35.26 -4.05
CA ASP A 29 4.43 -36.10 -4.34
C ASP A 29 5.66 -35.55 -3.61
N SER A 30 6.11 -36.24 -2.56
CA SER A 30 7.26 -35.82 -1.74
C SER A 30 8.59 -35.75 -2.50
N LYS A 31 8.65 -36.31 -3.73
CA LYS A 31 9.85 -36.24 -4.58
C LYS A 31 9.88 -35.00 -5.47
N LYS A 32 8.80 -34.21 -5.53
CA LYS A 32 8.69 -33.02 -6.37
C LYS A 32 8.53 -31.76 -5.52
N LYS A 33 8.96 -30.63 -6.08
CA LYS A 33 8.67 -29.33 -5.47
C LYS A 33 7.19 -29.02 -5.65
N SER A 34 6.53 -28.69 -4.55
CA SER A 34 5.12 -28.31 -4.55
C SER A 34 4.94 -26.80 -4.69
N LEU A 35 4.07 -26.37 -5.59
CA LEU A 35 3.69 -24.97 -5.79
C LEU A 35 2.18 -24.83 -5.56
N LEU A 36 1.79 -23.86 -4.75
CA LEU A 36 0.40 -23.51 -4.50
C LEU A 36 0.16 -22.05 -4.88
N VAL A 37 -0.76 -21.83 -5.82
CA VAL A 37 -1.13 -20.49 -6.29
C VAL A 37 -2.57 -20.21 -5.89
N PHE A 38 -2.75 -19.16 -5.13
CA PHE A 38 -4.06 -18.66 -4.71
C PHE A 38 -4.39 -17.41 -5.51
N ASP A 39 -5.48 -17.48 -6.28
CA ASP A 39 -6.03 -16.33 -7.00
C ASP A 39 -7.34 -15.90 -6.34
N ASP A 40 -7.27 -14.81 -5.58
CA ASP A 40 -8.39 -14.08 -5.02
C ASP A 40 -9.41 -14.90 -4.21
N ILE A 41 -8.91 -15.77 -3.34
CA ILE A 41 -9.71 -16.74 -2.55
C ILE A 41 -10.52 -16.13 -1.39
N VAL A 42 -10.51 -14.81 -1.20
CA VAL A 42 -11.06 -14.14 0.00
C VAL A 42 -12.24 -13.22 -0.26
N THR A 43 -12.74 -13.20 -1.50
CA THR A 43 -13.77 -12.26 -1.97
C THR A 43 -15.04 -12.24 -1.13
N SER A 44 -15.50 -13.40 -0.66
CA SER A 44 -16.71 -13.53 0.15
C SER A 44 -16.45 -13.58 1.67
N MET A 45 -15.19 -13.49 2.11
CA MET A 45 -14.82 -13.70 3.52
C MET A 45 -14.71 -12.39 4.31
N ASP A 46 -15.12 -12.40 5.57
CA ASP A 46 -14.81 -11.33 6.52
C ASP A 46 -13.36 -11.42 7.04
N ASN A 47 -12.94 -10.44 7.84
CA ASN A 47 -11.58 -10.40 8.39
C ASN A 47 -11.25 -11.58 9.32
N SER A 48 -12.24 -12.15 10.02
CA SER A 48 -12.04 -13.30 10.89
C SER A 48 -11.71 -14.55 10.07
N TYR A 49 -12.52 -14.85 9.05
CA TYR A 49 -12.29 -15.98 8.14
C TYR A 49 -11.00 -15.83 7.34
N ARG A 50 -10.73 -14.63 6.82
CA ARG A 50 -9.44 -14.30 6.17
C ARG A 50 -8.27 -14.60 7.09
N SER A 51 -8.45 -14.28 8.37
CA SER A 51 -7.40 -14.49 9.34
C SER A 51 -7.13 -15.99 9.60
N PHE A 52 -8.19 -16.75 9.83
CA PHE A 52 -8.07 -18.20 10.00
C PHE A 52 -7.47 -18.87 8.76
N LEU A 53 -7.88 -18.45 7.56
CA LEU A 53 -7.42 -19.02 6.31
C LEU A 53 -5.91 -18.84 6.10
N TYR A 54 -5.38 -17.64 6.29
CA TYR A 54 -3.94 -17.42 6.18
C TYR A 54 -3.16 -18.28 7.18
N ARG A 55 -3.62 -18.34 8.44
CA ARG A 55 -2.97 -19.17 9.47
C ARG A 55 -2.96 -20.65 9.07
N TYR A 56 -4.08 -21.15 8.55
CA TYR A 56 -4.19 -22.51 8.05
C TYR A 56 -3.20 -22.76 6.89
N ILE A 57 -3.19 -21.89 5.87
CA ILE A 57 -2.29 -22.00 4.72
C ILE A 57 -0.82 -22.03 5.15
N GLN A 58 -0.41 -21.10 6.03
CA GLN A 58 0.98 -21.01 6.48
C GLN A 58 1.44 -22.23 7.30
N ASN A 59 0.53 -22.85 8.04
CA ASN A 59 0.86 -23.97 8.92
C ASN A 59 0.87 -25.29 8.14
N GLU A 60 -0.17 -25.56 7.35
CA GLU A 60 -0.35 -26.83 6.67
C GLU A 60 0.45 -26.95 5.36
N PHE A 61 0.80 -25.81 4.75
CA PHE A 61 1.50 -25.76 3.46
C PHE A 61 2.86 -25.05 3.56
N ASN A 62 3.50 -25.10 4.73
CA ASN A 62 4.84 -24.51 4.95
C ASN A 62 5.92 -25.06 3.99
N ASP A 63 5.78 -26.31 3.55
CA ASP A 63 6.70 -26.99 2.62
C ASP A 63 6.43 -26.66 1.15
N PHE A 64 5.37 -25.90 0.86
CA PHE A 64 5.02 -25.47 -0.48
C PHE A 64 5.68 -24.12 -0.79
N GLN A 65 6.04 -23.91 -2.05
CA GLN A 65 6.16 -22.55 -2.56
C GLN A 65 4.76 -21.97 -2.70
N ILE A 66 4.47 -20.86 -2.03
CA ILE A 66 3.15 -20.24 -2.02
C ILE A 66 3.17 -18.92 -2.80
N ILE A 67 2.20 -18.73 -3.68
CA ILE A 67 1.93 -17.45 -4.36
C ILE A 67 0.49 -17.05 -4.02
N ILE A 68 0.30 -15.83 -3.51
CA ILE A 68 -1.03 -15.27 -3.20
C ILE A 68 -1.23 -14.03 -4.06
N LEU A 69 -2.27 -14.05 -4.88
CA LEU A 69 -2.75 -12.92 -5.67
C LEU A 69 -4.09 -12.49 -5.09
N THR A 70 -4.28 -11.19 -4.88
CA THR A 70 -5.55 -10.66 -4.38
C THR A 70 -5.76 -9.23 -4.84
N HIS A 71 -7.02 -8.86 -5.08
CA HIS A 71 -7.40 -7.46 -5.26
C HIS A 71 -7.80 -6.79 -3.93
N SER A 72 -7.93 -7.57 -2.84
CA SER A 72 -8.32 -7.07 -1.53
C SER A 72 -7.14 -6.43 -0.82
N THR A 73 -7.10 -5.09 -0.81
CA THR A 73 -6.09 -4.30 -0.07
C THR A 73 -6.06 -4.67 1.42
N SER A 74 -7.24 -4.90 2.01
CA SER A 74 -7.36 -5.34 3.40
C SER A 74 -6.70 -6.71 3.67
N PHE A 75 -6.86 -7.68 2.77
CA PHE A 75 -6.23 -8.99 2.92
C PHE A 75 -4.73 -8.96 2.62
N PHE A 76 -4.32 -8.17 1.62
CA PHE A 76 -2.91 -7.90 1.35
C PHE A 76 -2.18 -7.32 2.57
N ASN A 77 -2.77 -6.28 3.18
CA ASN A 77 -2.22 -5.66 4.38
C ASN A 77 -2.18 -6.62 5.58
N LEU A 78 -3.20 -7.46 5.74
CA LEU A 78 -3.24 -8.51 6.77
C LEU A 78 -2.07 -9.51 6.61
N CYS A 79 -1.86 -10.01 5.39
CA CYS A 79 -0.74 -10.91 5.10
C CYS A 79 0.61 -10.25 5.39
N GLU A 80 0.79 -9.01 4.91
CA GLU A 80 2.01 -8.24 5.16
C GLU A 80 2.26 -8.02 6.65
N HIS A 81 1.23 -7.65 7.42
CA HIS A 81 1.34 -7.47 8.87
C HIS A 81 1.88 -8.73 9.55
N TRP A 82 1.33 -9.89 9.22
CA TRP A 82 1.75 -11.15 9.81
C TRP A 82 3.11 -11.67 9.37
N ILE A 83 3.52 -11.38 8.14
CA ILE A 83 4.88 -11.64 7.68
C ILE A 83 5.87 -10.88 8.56
N ASN A 84 5.58 -9.60 8.85
CA ASN A 84 6.44 -8.76 9.67
C ASN A 84 6.40 -9.15 11.16
N GLU A 85 5.22 -9.47 11.71
CA GLU A 85 5.07 -9.90 13.11
C GLU A 85 5.86 -11.18 13.41
N LYS A 86 5.96 -12.09 12.43
CA LYS A 86 6.70 -13.35 12.56
C LYS A 86 8.16 -13.28 12.10
N ASP A 87 8.68 -12.08 11.80
CA ASP A 87 10.03 -11.85 11.26
C ASP A 87 10.34 -12.71 10.01
N LYS A 88 9.33 -12.93 9.17
CA LYS A 88 9.43 -13.73 7.93
C LYS A 88 9.65 -12.87 6.68
N SER A 89 10.02 -11.60 6.84
CA SER A 89 10.17 -10.66 5.71
C SER A 89 11.21 -11.11 4.69
N ASN A 90 12.21 -11.91 5.09
CA ASN A 90 13.21 -12.48 4.18
C ASN A 90 12.73 -13.73 3.40
N GLN A 91 11.57 -14.31 3.77
CA GLN A 91 10.99 -15.49 3.12
C GLN A 91 9.91 -15.12 2.09
N TRP A 92 9.41 -13.89 2.14
CA TRP A 92 8.31 -13.42 1.31
C TRP A 92 8.74 -12.31 0.37
N VAL A 93 8.33 -12.43 -0.89
CA VAL A 93 8.43 -11.34 -1.87
C VAL A 93 7.09 -10.62 -1.90
N ILE A 94 7.07 -9.37 -1.42
CA ILE A 94 5.87 -8.54 -1.40
C ILE A 94 5.87 -7.64 -2.63
N GLN A 95 4.85 -7.78 -3.48
CA GLN A 95 4.76 -7.05 -4.74
C GLN A 95 3.39 -6.40 -4.92
N GLY A 96 3.37 -5.21 -5.53
CA GLY A 96 2.16 -4.56 -6.00
C GLY A 96 2.17 -4.44 -7.52
N ILE A 97 0.98 -4.54 -8.12
CA ILE A 97 0.77 -4.39 -9.56
C ILE A 97 0.05 -3.06 -9.79
N TYR A 98 0.55 -2.26 -10.74
CA TYR A 98 -0.03 -0.97 -11.10
C TYR A 98 0.01 -0.74 -12.61
N GLU A 99 -0.72 0.26 -13.09
CA GLU A 99 -0.76 0.63 -14.50
C GLU A 99 -0.04 1.96 -14.74
N TYR A 100 0.77 2.00 -15.79
CA TYR A 100 1.43 3.22 -16.25
C TYR A 100 1.57 3.22 -17.76
N GLY A 101 1.03 4.24 -18.42
CA GLY A 101 1.08 4.37 -19.88
C GLY A 101 0.45 3.19 -20.60
N GLY A 102 -0.69 2.70 -20.09
CA GLY A 102 -1.40 1.53 -20.63
C GLY A 102 -0.68 0.19 -20.47
N ARG A 103 0.37 0.11 -19.63
CA ARG A 103 1.12 -1.14 -19.35
C ARG A 103 1.05 -1.50 -17.88
N HIS A 104 0.89 -2.79 -17.59
CA HIS A 104 1.01 -3.31 -16.23
C HIS A 104 2.49 -3.37 -15.81
N LYS A 105 2.76 -2.84 -14.63
CA LYS A 105 4.08 -2.84 -13.99
C LYS A 105 3.97 -3.51 -12.62
N ILE A 106 5.09 -4.10 -12.19
CA ILE A 106 5.24 -4.71 -10.88
C ILE A 106 6.28 -3.89 -10.12
N TYR A 107 5.99 -3.55 -8.86
CA TYR A 107 7.02 -3.11 -7.93
C TYR A 107 7.19 -4.13 -6.82
N THR A 108 8.44 -4.29 -6.36
CA THR A 108 8.77 -5.13 -5.21
C THR A 108 9.05 -4.24 -4.00
N LYS A 109 8.29 -4.44 -2.93
CA LYS A 109 8.48 -3.68 -1.68
C LYS A 109 9.87 -3.97 -1.09
N GLY A 110 10.53 -2.93 -0.59
CA GLY A 110 11.87 -3.04 0.01
C GLY A 110 13.04 -3.07 -0.99
N ARG A 111 12.78 -3.19 -2.29
CA ARG A 111 13.83 -3.19 -3.33
C ARG A 111 14.45 -1.80 -3.53
N LEU A 112 13.62 -0.77 -3.53
CA LEU A 112 14.02 0.62 -3.76
C LEU A 112 13.64 1.47 -2.55
N SER A 113 14.56 2.33 -2.12
CA SER A 113 14.36 3.35 -1.10
C SER A 113 15.21 4.56 -1.45
N THR A 114 14.90 5.72 -0.88
CA THR A 114 15.74 6.91 -1.09
C THR A 114 17.17 6.70 -0.59
N GLU A 115 17.37 5.93 0.49
CA GLU A 115 18.71 5.57 0.99
C GLU A 115 19.48 4.70 0.01
N ASN A 116 18.83 3.69 -0.58
CA ASN A 116 19.49 2.78 -1.52
C ASN A 116 19.99 3.55 -2.76
N ILE A 117 19.16 4.45 -3.30
CA ILE A 117 19.53 5.26 -4.47
C ILE A 117 20.62 6.27 -4.09
N LYS A 118 20.57 6.89 -2.90
CA LYS A 118 21.64 7.78 -2.42
C LYS A 118 22.99 7.07 -2.33
N LYS A 119 23.03 5.84 -1.81
CA LYS A 119 24.26 5.03 -1.77
C LYS A 119 24.82 4.78 -3.17
N LYS A 120 23.96 4.45 -4.14
CA LYS A 120 24.37 4.25 -5.54
C LYS A 120 24.94 5.51 -6.19
N ILE A 121 24.44 6.69 -5.80
CA ILE A 121 25.04 7.97 -6.23
C ILE A 121 26.48 8.09 -5.72
N ASP A 122 26.72 7.73 -4.46
CA ASP A 122 28.06 7.78 -3.86
C ASP A 122 29.01 6.74 -4.49
N GLU A 123 28.47 5.64 -5.00
CA GLU A 123 29.18 4.60 -5.76
C GLU A 123 29.43 4.95 -7.24
N ASN A 124 29.01 6.14 -7.69
CA ASN A 124 29.08 6.60 -9.09
C ASN A 124 28.34 5.70 -10.10
N GLU A 125 27.19 5.15 -9.70
CA GLU A 125 26.29 4.43 -10.61
C GLU A 125 25.86 5.31 -11.80
N ASP A 126 25.54 4.67 -12.92
CA ASP A 126 25.11 5.36 -14.14
C ASP A 126 23.87 6.24 -13.90
N ILE A 127 23.91 7.47 -14.44
CA ILE A 127 22.88 8.48 -14.24
C ILE A 127 21.51 8.06 -14.79
N THR A 128 21.51 7.27 -15.87
CA THR A 128 20.30 6.73 -16.51
C THR A 128 19.64 5.71 -15.59
N THR A 129 20.44 4.82 -15.00
CA THR A 129 19.99 3.85 -13.98
C THR A 129 19.39 4.58 -12.77
N LEU A 130 20.11 5.57 -12.22
CA LEU A 130 19.66 6.35 -11.07
C LEU A 130 18.35 7.10 -11.35
N GLY A 131 18.22 7.72 -12.53
CA GLY A 131 16.99 8.42 -12.93
C GLY A 131 15.79 7.47 -13.08
N ASN A 132 16.00 6.30 -13.68
CA ASN A 132 14.94 5.29 -13.82
C ASN A 132 14.50 4.72 -12.47
N GLU A 133 15.44 4.40 -11.57
CA GLU A 133 15.11 3.91 -10.22
C GLU A 133 14.39 4.98 -9.39
N THR A 134 14.79 6.25 -9.52
CA THR A 134 14.14 7.39 -8.87
C THR A 134 12.69 7.56 -9.36
N ARG A 135 12.45 7.43 -10.67
CA ARG A 135 11.10 7.43 -11.27
C ARG A 135 10.26 6.28 -10.74
N GLN A 136 10.82 5.06 -10.68
CA GLN A 136 10.11 3.88 -10.18
C GLN A 136 9.77 4.01 -8.70
N LEU A 137 10.68 4.57 -7.89
CA LEU A 137 10.43 4.86 -6.48
C LEU A 137 9.28 5.85 -6.31
N PHE A 138 9.25 6.93 -7.11
CA PHE A 138 8.13 7.87 -7.12
C PHE A 138 6.79 7.19 -7.42
N GLU A 139 6.71 6.48 -8.55
CA GLU A 139 5.49 5.77 -8.97
C GLU A 139 5.01 4.79 -7.88
N MET A 140 5.93 4.05 -7.26
CA MET A 140 5.64 3.14 -6.16
C MET A 140 5.07 3.87 -4.94
N LEU A 141 5.68 4.98 -4.51
CA LEU A 141 5.24 5.69 -3.30
C LEU A 141 3.86 6.31 -3.49
N VAL A 142 3.54 6.85 -4.67
CA VAL A 142 2.20 7.35 -4.99
C VAL A 142 1.15 6.25 -4.87
N GLN A 143 1.42 5.08 -5.47
CA GLN A 143 0.51 3.93 -5.40
C GLN A 143 0.30 3.46 -3.96
N GLN A 144 1.39 3.34 -3.18
CA GLN A 144 1.31 2.96 -1.77
C GLN A 144 0.50 3.97 -0.95
N PHE A 145 0.66 5.26 -1.22
CA PHE A 145 -0.11 6.30 -0.56
C PHE A 145 -1.62 6.14 -0.85
N CYS A 146 -2.02 5.97 -2.11
CA CYS A 146 -3.41 5.77 -2.50
C CYS A 146 -4.04 4.54 -1.84
N MET A 147 -3.32 3.42 -1.82
CA MET A 147 -3.77 2.22 -1.12
C MET A 147 -4.03 2.47 0.38
N LEU A 148 -3.23 3.32 1.02
CA LEU A 148 -3.37 3.63 2.45
C LEU A 148 -4.45 4.67 2.75
N THR A 149 -4.80 5.53 1.81
CA THR A 149 -5.80 6.61 1.99
C THR A 149 -7.20 6.25 1.50
N MET A 150 -7.43 5.02 1.04
CA MET A 150 -8.71 4.57 0.43
C MET A 150 -9.09 5.32 -0.85
N ILE A 151 -8.10 5.94 -1.51
CA ILE A 151 -8.23 6.53 -2.84
C ILE A 151 -8.20 5.37 -3.86
N GLY A 152 -8.98 5.43 -4.93
CA GLY A 152 -9.19 4.33 -5.88
C GLY A 152 -7.88 3.74 -6.42
N ALA A 153 -7.32 2.73 -5.75
CA ALA A 153 -5.93 2.29 -5.91
C ALA A 153 -5.62 1.52 -7.20
N LYS A 154 -6.47 1.65 -8.22
CA LYS A 154 -6.36 0.93 -9.50
C LYS A 154 -6.50 1.89 -10.69
N GLU A 155 -5.87 3.05 -10.57
CA GLU A 155 -5.82 4.06 -11.63
C GLU A 155 -4.36 4.42 -11.98
N GLU A 156 -4.18 5.04 -13.15
CA GLU A 156 -2.89 5.55 -13.59
C GLU A 156 -2.33 6.56 -12.58
N THR A 157 -1.00 6.57 -12.39
CA THR A 157 -0.31 7.44 -11.41
C THR A 157 -0.74 8.91 -11.52
N ASP A 158 -0.96 9.43 -12.73
CA ASP A 158 -1.41 10.82 -12.92
C ASP A 158 -2.82 11.08 -12.39
N LYS A 159 -3.75 10.12 -12.59
CA LYS A 159 -5.11 10.18 -12.07
C LYS A 159 -5.10 10.09 -10.55
N LEU A 160 -4.31 9.18 -10.00
CA LEU A 160 -4.10 9.06 -8.55
C LEU A 160 -3.57 10.35 -7.93
N ILE A 161 -2.58 10.99 -8.55
CA ILE A 161 -2.06 12.29 -8.05
C ILE A 161 -3.16 13.36 -8.10
N SER A 162 -3.96 13.40 -9.17
CA SER A 162 -5.07 14.35 -9.25
C SER A 162 -6.14 14.10 -8.18
N GLU A 163 -6.40 12.83 -7.86
CA GLU A 163 -7.37 12.42 -6.85
C GLU A 163 -6.85 12.70 -5.43
N ILE A 164 -5.56 12.46 -5.17
CA ILE A 164 -4.89 12.88 -3.91
C ILE A 164 -5.04 14.39 -3.72
N SER A 165 -4.71 15.17 -4.76
CA SER A 165 -4.75 16.63 -4.69
C SER A 165 -6.17 17.14 -4.43
N LYS A 166 -7.17 16.54 -5.09
CA LYS A 166 -8.59 16.86 -4.88
C LYS A 166 -9.05 16.49 -3.47
N ASN A 167 -8.68 15.31 -2.97
CA ASN A 167 -9.04 14.87 -1.61
C ASN A 167 -8.36 15.71 -0.52
N GLU A 168 -7.14 16.18 -0.76
CA GLU A 168 -6.44 17.13 0.12
C GLU A 168 -7.12 18.50 0.13
N GLN A 169 -7.58 19.01 -1.02
CA GLN A 169 -8.36 20.25 -1.10
C GLN A 169 -9.71 20.13 -0.40
N ASN A 170 -10.37 18.98 -0.53
CA ASN A 170 -11.65 18.68 0.12
C ASN A 170 -11.51 18.33 1.61
N GLY A 171 -10.29 18.35 2.17
CA GLY A 171 -10.04 18.05 3.58
C GLY A 171 -10.34 16.61 3.97
N SER A 172 -10.29 15.64 3.04
CA SER A 172 -10.60 14.24 3.37
C SER A 172 -9.54 13.56 4.25
N PHE A 173 -8.33 14.14 4.28
CA PHE A 173 -7.24 13.79 5.20
C PHE A 173 -6.34 15.00 5.42
N TYR A 174 -5.54 14.99 6.49
CA TYR A 174 -4.43 15.93 6.68
C TYR A 174 -3.20 15.23 7.28
N ILE A 175 -2.01 15.76 6.98
CA ILE A 175 -0.72 15.21 7.43
C ILE A 175 -0.24 16.00 8.63
N THR A 176 0.01 15.34 9.76
CA THR A 176 0.72 15.92 10.92
C THR A 176 2.19 15.54 10.90
N GLU A 177 2.98 16.11 11.81
CA GLU A 177 4.37 15.68 12.01
C GLU A 177 4.48 14.20 12.39
N GLN A 178 3.44 13.62 13.00
CA GLN A 178 3.47 12.30 13.61
C GLN A 178 2.72 11.23 12.79
N ASP A 179 1.61 11.58 12.14
CA ASP A 179 0.77 10.65 11.38
C ASP A 179 -0.16 11.37 10.36
N ILE A 180 -0.85 10.61 9.51
CA ILE A 180 -1.93 11.10 8.64
C ILE A 180 -3.28 10.80 9.29
N GLN A 181 -4.07 11.84 9.47
CA GLN A 181 -5.41 11.74 10.03
C GLN A 181 -6.44 11.73 8.90
N THR A 182 -7.26 10.69 8.84
CA THR A 182 -8.33 10.55 7.85
C THR A 182 -9.71 10.86 8.44
N SER A 183 -10.71 11.04 7.58
CA SER A 183 -12.11 11.17 8.01
C SER A 183 -12.59 10.00 8.86
N THR A 184 -12.03 8.80 8.67
CA THR A 184 -12.33 7.62 9.49
C THR A 184 -11.77 7.75 10.91
N ASP A 185 -10.59 8.34 11.06
CA ASP A 185 -9.97 8.59 12.36
C ASP A 185 -10.71 9.69 13.12
N LEU A 186 -11.17 10.72 12.40
CA LEU A 186 -12.08 11.72 12.93
C LEU A 186 -13.37 11.07 13.46
N LEU A 187 -14.01 10.21 12.66
CA LEU A 187 -15.22 9.48 13.08
C LEU A 187 -14.98 8.60 14.31
N LYS A 188 -13.85 7.88 14.38
CA LYS A 188 -13.47 7.12 15.57
C LYS A 188 -13.29 8.03 16.78
N SER A 189 -12.63 9.17 16.63
CA SER A 189 -12.44 10.15 17.69
C SER A 189 -13.77 10.73 18.18
N ILE A 190 -14.68 11.06 17.28
CA ILE A 190 -16.03 11.54 17.62
C ILE A 190 -16.81 10.47 18.36
N ARG A 191 -16.81 9.22 17.89
CA ARG A 191 -17.46 8.09 18.58
C ARG A 191 -16.90 7.90 19.99
N ASN A 192 -15.59 7.97 20.15
CA ASN A 192 -14.94 7.89 21.46
C ASN A 192 -15.39 9.04 22.39
N LEU A 193 -15.45 10.28 21.88
CA LEU A 193 -15.96 11.43 22.64
C LEU A 193 -17.42 11.23 23.07
N LEU A 194 -18.27 10.69 22.19
CA LEU A 194 -19.67 10.40 22.53
C LEU A 194 -19.81 9.33 23.62
N SER A 195 -18.91 8.36 23.68
CA SER A 195 -18.93 7.28 24.67
C SER A 195 -18.31 7.67 26.01
N ASN A 196 -17.25 8.50 26.01
CA ASN A 196 -16.38 8.66 27.17
C ASN A 196 -16.27 10.10 27.70
N CYS A 197 -16.92 11.09 27.06
CA CYS A 197 -16.93 12.47 27.51
C CYS A 197 -18.25 12.84 28.20
N PRO A 198 -18.23 13.64 29.28
CA PRO A 198 -19.44 14.23 29.87
C PRO A 198 -20.29 14.97 28.83
N ALA A 199 -21.62 14.78 28.87
CA ALA A 199 -22.56 15.24 27.85
C ALA A 199 -22.53 16.76 27.61
N ASP A 200 -22.29 17.54 28.67
CA ASP A 200 -22.14 19.00 28.67
C ASP A 200 -20.89 19.48 27.90
N GLN A 201 -19.87 18.62 27.77
CA GLN A 201 -18.62 18.92 27.06
C GLN A 201 -18.51 18.25 25.69
N GLN A 202 -19.42 17.33 25.35
CA GLN A 202 -19.35 16.58 24.09
C GLN A 202 -19.41 17.50 22.87
N LEU A 203 -20.39 18.41 22.84
CA LEU A 203 -20.60 19.29 21.68
C LEU A 203 -19.40 20.21 21.41
N SER A 204 -18.81 20.79 22.46
CA SER A 204 -17.67 21.69 22.33
C SER A 204 -16.42 20.94 21.86
N LYS A 205 -16.14 19.75 22.43
CA LYS A 205 -15.00 18.94 22.02
C LYS A 205 -15.14 18.35 20.61
N ILE A 206 -16.34 17.93 20.22
CA ILE A 206 -16.60 17.45 18.86
C ILE A 206 -16.37 18.58 17.84
N LYS A 207 -16.94 19.77 18.08
CA LYS A 207 -16.69 20.96 17.23
C LYS A 207 -15.21 21.27 17.13
N GLN A 208 -14.50 21.33 18.25
CA GLN A 208 -13.06 21.56 18.26
C GLN A 208 -12.29 20.52 17.45
N LYS A 209 -12.73 19.24 17.47
CA LYS A 209 -12.07 18.17 16.71
C LYS A 209 -12.31 18.24 15.22
N ILE A 210 -13.53 18.59 14.80
CA ILE A 210 -13.86 18.87 13.41
C ILE A 210 -13.07 20.10 12.94
N ASP A 211 -13.10 21.21 13.68
CA ASP A 211 -12.37 22.43 13.35
C ASP A 211 -10.86 22.18 13.25
N THR A 212 -10.31 21.34 14.13
CA THR A 212 -8.89 20.95 14.05
C THR A 212 -8.60 20.16 12.78
N PHE A 213 -9.50 19.25 12.40
CA PHE A 213 -9.36 18.42 11.21
C PHE A 213 -9.46 19.26 9.93
N ASP A 214 -10.38 20.22 9.89
CA ASP A 214 -10.59 21.09 8.73
C ASP A 214 -9.52 22.19 8.59
N ASN A 215 -9.01 22.71 9.71
CA ASN A 215 -8.10 23.88 9.72
C ASN A 215 -6.62 23.54 9.86
N LYS A 216 -6.21 22.35 10.34
CA LYS A 216 -4.80 21.91 10.32
C LYS A 216 -4.40 21.43 8.93
N LYS A 217 -4.47 22.33 7.95
CA LYS A 217 -3.96 22.14 6.60
C LYS A 217 -2.46 22.31 6.57
N THR A 218 -1.70 21.36 7.12
CA THR A 218 -0.31 21.16 6.69
C THR A 218 -0.33 20.38 5.38
N ASN A 219 -0.92 21.00 4.35
CA ASN A 219 -1.10 20.44 3.02
C ASN A 219 0.22 20.55 2.25
N ARG A 220 1.14 19.62 2.54
CA ARG A 220 2.44 19.55 1.88
C ARG A 220 2.48 18.49 0.78
N LEU A 221 1.46 17.63 0.68
CA LEU A 221 1.53 16.47 -0.19
C LEU A 221 1.33 16.85 -1.65
N SER A 222 0.29 17.61 -2.00
CA SER A 222 0.11 18.15 -3.35
C SER A 222 1.35 18.90 -3.82
N SER A 223 1.95 19.74 -2.97
CA SER A 223 3.19 20.43 -3.34
C SER A 223 4.35 19.46 -3.64
N TRP A 224 4.51 18.39 -2.86
CA TRP A 224 5.54 17.37 -3.12
C TRP A 224 5.26 16.59 -4.40
N LEU A 225 3.98 16.28 -4.67
CA LEU A 225 3.57 15.56 -5.87
C LEU A 225 3.71 16.43 -7.13
N ASP A 226 3.41 17.72 -7.04
CA ASP A 226 3.59 18.69 -8.13
C ASP A 226 5.08 18.89 -8.44
N GLU A 227 5.91 19.01 -7.41
CA GLU A 227 7.36 19.10 -7.58
C GLU A 227 7.93 17.82 -8.21
N MET A 228 7.48 16.64 -7.79
CA MET A 228 7.88 15.39 -8.41
C MET A 228 7.37 15.23 -9.84
N LYS A 229 6.17 15.70 -10.17
CA LYS A 229 5.66 15.75 -11.55
C LYS A 229 6.53 16.65 -12.43
N MET A 230 7.00 17.77 -11.89
CA MET A 230 7.96 18.63 -12.57
C MET A 230 9.24 17.86 -12.89
N TYR A 231 9.88 17.24 -11.89
CA TYR A 231 11.08 16.43 -12.09
C TYR A 231 10.86 15.25 -13.05
N GLN A 232 9.67 14.62 -13.02
CA GLN A 232 9.34 13.53 -13.93
C GLN A 232 9.28 13.99 -15.39
N LYS A 233 8.73 15.18 -15.64
CA LYS A 233 8.64 15.76 -16.99
C LYS A 233 9.97 16.35 -17.49
N SER A 234 10.70 17.04 -16.62
CA SER A 234 11.95 17.71 -16.99
C SER A 234 13.14 16.76 -17.07
N THR A 235 13.25 15.82 -16.14
CA THR A 235 14.48 15.09 -15.85
C THR A 235 14.32 13.57 -15.96
N LEU A 236 13.37 12.97 -15.22
CA LEU A 236 13.33 11.51 -15.07
C LEU A 236 12.78 10.76 -16.30
N HIS A 237 11.96 11.40 -17.14
CA HIS A 237 11.53 10.81 -18.41
C HIS A 237 12.69 10.70 -19.42
N GLN A 238 13.63 11.65 -19.40
CA GLN A 238 14.79 11.62 -20.29
C GLN A 238 15.71 10.44 -19.96
N ALA A 239 15.83 10.05 -18.68
CA ALA A 239 16.57 8.86 -18.25
C ALA A 239 15.91 7.56 -18.73
N SER A 240 14.59 7.56 -18.96
CA SER A 240 13.87 6.34 -19.35
C SER A 240 13.89 6.08 -20.86
N HIS A 241 14.15 7.11 -21.66
CA HIS A 241 14.20 7.04 -23.12
C HIS A 241 15.51 7.68 -23.54
N GLY A 242 16.59 6.89 -23.60
CA GLY A 242 17.90 7.38 -24.05
C GLY A 242 17.76 8.15 -25.36
N HIS A 243 17.85 9.46 -25.27
CA HIS A 243 17.69 10.37 -26.40
C HIS A 243 18.94 11.24 -26.50
N THR A 244 19.65 11.07 -27.60
CA THR A 244 20.82 11.87 -27.96
C THR A 244 20.39 13.31 -28.26
N GLY A 245 20.90 14.29 -27.51
CA GLY A 245 20.84 15.72 -27.88
C GLY A 245 20.24 16.70 -26.86
N LEU A 246 19.78 16.25 -25.69
CA LEU A 246 19.40 17.12 -24.57
C LEU A 246 20.52 17.13 -23.50
N PRO A 247 20.62 18.16 -22.64
CA PRO A 247 21.64 18.20 -21.60
C PRO A 247 21.54 16.95 -20.72
N ASP A 248 22.68 16.33 -20.42
CA ASP A 248 22.73 15.17 -19.54
C ASP A 248 22.06 15.50 -18.20
N ILE A 249 21.23 14.55 -17.74
CA ILE A 249 20.60 14.61 -16.42
C ILE A 249 21.69 14.89 -15.38
N SER A 250 21.49 15.93 -14.57
CA SER A 250 22.47 16.26 -13.55
C SER A 250 22.23 15.44 -12.28
N SER A 251 23.32 15.01 -11.64
CA SER A 251 23.26 14.35 -10.33
C SER A 251 22.61 15.26 -9.27
N SER A 252 22.68 16.59 -9.45
CA SER A 252 21.96 17.57 -8.64
C SER A 252 20.43 17.46 -8.74
N GLU A 253 19.88 17.26 -9.94
CA GLU A 253 18.42 17.10 -10.12
C GLU A 253 17.93 15.78 -9.52
N ILE A 254 18.70 14.69 -9.66
CA ILE A 254 18.39 13.43 -8.99
C ILE A 254 18.41 13.62 -7.47
N LYS A 255 19.43 14.28 -6.92
CA LYS A 255 19.51 14.58 -5.47
C LYS A 255 18.32 15.41 -4.97
N ALA A 256 17.90 16.42 -5.73
CA ALA A 256 16.73 17.23 -5.40
C ALA A 256 15.44 16.40 -5.39
N SER A 257 15.21 15.58 -6.43
CA SER A 257 14.04 14.68 -6.47
C SER A 257 14.04 13.66 -5.33
N LEU A 258 15.21 13.15 -4.91
CA LEU A 258 15.34 12.26 -3.76
C LEU A 258 15.05 12.94 -2.42
N GLN A 259 15.26 14.25 -2.29
CA GLN A 259 14.84 14.98 -1.09
C GLN A 259 13.32 14.99 -0.97
N VAL A 260 12.61 15.32 -2.06
CA VAL A 260 11.13 15.29 -2.07
C VAL A 260 10.60 13.87 -1.83
N LEU A 261 11.20 12.87 -2.49
CA LEU A 261 10.82 11.47 -2.27
C LEU A 261 11.04 11.00 -0.82
N SER A 262 12.06 11.52 -0.13
CA SER A 262 12.31 11.13 1.26
C SER A 262 11.20 11.63 2.20
N GLN A 263 10.59 12.78 1.88
CA GLN A 263 9.45 13.31 2.61
C GLN A 263 8.21 12.44 2.39
N LEU A 264 7.94 12.07 1.14
CA LEU A 264 6.84 11.15 0.78
C LEU A 264 7.02 9.77 1.41
N GLU A 265 8.23 9.21 1.35
CA GLU A 265 8.58 7.92 1.95
C GLU A 265 8.38 7.92 3.47
N SER A 266 8.82 9.00 4.15
CA SER A 266 8.63 9.18 5.59
C SER A 266 7.15 9.25 5.97
N ALA A 267 6.33 9.99 5.21
CA ALA A 267 4.90 10.09 5.44
C ALA A 267 4.20 8.72 5.34
N ILE A 268 4.52 7.93 4.31
CA ILE A 268 3.97 6.59 4.11
C ILE A 268 4.40 5.63 5.23
N LYS A 269 5.66 5.69 5.69
CA LYS A 269 6.13 4.88 6.83
C LYS A 269 5.33 5.17 8.09
N LYS A 270 5.05 6.44 8.39
CA LYS A 270 4.25 6.85 9.56
C LYS A 270 2.82 6.30 9.50
N MET A 271 2.16 6.38 8.34
CA MET A 271 0.81 5.82 8.14
C MET A 271 0.72 4.32 8.43
N LYS A 272 1.74 3.55 8.03
CA LYS A 272 1.77 2.10 8.26
C LYS A 272 1.82 1.80 9.75
N ILE A 273 2.59 2.54 10.53
CA ILE A 273 2.75 2.32 11.97
C ILE A 273 1.47 2.70 12.73
N GLY A 274 0.82 3.82 12.37
CA GLY A 274 -0.40 4.30 13.03
C GLY A 274 -1.64 3.42 12.81
N LYS A 275 -1.77 2.77 11.64
CA LYS A 275 -2.93 1.94 11.30
C LYS A 275 -2.83 0.47 11.74
N ILE A 276 -1.69 0.04 12.27
CA ILE A 276 -1.49 -1.33 12.80
C ILE A 276 -2.04 -1.49 14.23
N GLN A 277 -2.38 -0.39 14.92
CA GLN A 277 -3.04 -0.43 16.23
C GLN A 277 -4.57 -0.33 16.09
N VAL A 278 -5.23 -1.33 15.49
CA VAL A 278 -6.68 -1.54 15.64
C VAL A 278 -6.99 -3.02 15.66
#